data_AF-A0A9P6X2J0-F1
#
_entry.id   AF-A0A9P6X2J0-F1
#
_cell.length_a   1.000
_cell.length_b   1.000
_cell.length_c   1.000
_cell.angle_alpha   90.00
_cell.angle_beta   90.00
_cell.angle_gamma   90.00
#
_symmetry.space_group_name_H-M   'P 1'
#
loop_
_entity.id
_entity.type
_entity.pdbx_description
1 polymer ?
#
loop_
_entity_poly.entity_id
_entity_poly.type
_entity_poly.pdbx_seq_one_letter_code
_entity_poly.pdbx_strand_id
1 'polypeptide(L)'
;MKLSSFINQQQADKRLAKKFRKEFGNDAILIPGSWSAGNIKYHEPIRGVGMRRVLVKEGFQVYFLDGFRTSSLCPSCQNGKLKTFKKVQNPRTYQREKYPITDHHGLLRCKNQQCLKVVTSTIEATAKAPLCRFWNRAMTATLNFRHILFSLRANDERPGRFCISEKPLSTGSKRKNISSTPASTSRPTKRSNNPL
;
A
#
# COMPACT_ATOMS: atom_id res chain seq x y z
N MET A 1 -19.01 -19.97 14.43
CA MET A 1 -17.69 -20.22 15.05
C MET A 1 -17.90 -20.83 16.42
N LYS A 2 -17.10 -21.82 16.81
CA LYS A 2 -17.12 -22.36 18.19
C LYS A 2 -16.50 -21.34 19.15
N LEU A 3 -17.09 -21.15 20.33
CA LEU A 3 -16.62 -20.21 21.34
C LEU A 3 -15.14 -20.44 21.71
N SER A 4 -14.73 -21.70 21.83
CA SER A 4 -13.34 -22.08 22.13
C SER A 4 -12.33 -21.58 21.09
N SER A 5 -12.66 -21.69 19.80
CA SER A 5 -11.81 -21.22 18.71
C SER A 5 -11.61 -19.70 18.76
N PHE A 6 -12.68 -18.96 19.06
CA PHE A 6 -12.63 -17.51 19.21
C PHE A 6 -11.77 -17.06 20.40
N ILE A 7 -11.93 -17.72 21.55
CA ILE A 7 -11.11 -17.48 22.75
C ILE A 7 -9.63 -17.76 22.45
N ASN A 8 -9.33 -18.89 21.80
CA ASN A 8 -7.96 -19.28 21.46
C ASN A 8 -7.31 -18.28 20.51
N GLN A 9 -8.04 -17.77 19.50
CA GLN A 9 -7.52 -16.75 18.60
C GLN A 9 -7.18 -15.45 19.34
N GLN A 10 -8.06 -14.98 20.23
CA GLN A 10 -7.78 -13.80 21.05
C GLN A 10 -6.55 -13.98 21.97
N GLN A 11 -6.38 -15.17 22.56
CA GLN A 11 -5.21 -15.45 23.38
C GLN A 11 -3.92 -15.46 22.53
N ALA A 12 -3.97 -16.02 21.32
CA ALA A 12 -2.83 -16.02 20.39
C ALA A 12 -2.44 -14.60 19.98
N ASP A 13 -3.42 -13.76 19.65
CA ASP A 13 -3.22 -12.35 19.28
C ASP A 13 -2.56 -11.55 20.40
N LYS A 14 -3.05 -11.69 21.65
CA LYS A 14 -2.44 -11.06 22.83
C LYS A 14 -1.01 -11.56 23.10
N ARG A 15 -0.76 -12.85 22.91
CA ARG A 15 0.59 -13.43 23.05
C ARG A 15 1.55 -12.84 22.01
N LEU A 16 1.08 -12.63 20.78
CA LEU A 16 1.85 -11.99 19.73
C LEU A 16 2.22 -10.55 20.10
N ALA A 17 1.23 -9.75 20.51
CA ALA A 17 1.45 -8.36 20.94
C ALA A 17 2.43 -8.26 22.13
N LYS A 18 2.31 -9.14 23.12
CA LYS A 18 3.24 -9.19 24.26
C LYS A 18 4.68 -9.47 23.83
N LYS A 19 4.89 -10.38 22.86
CA LYS A 19 6.22 -10.67 22.30
C LYS A 19 6.78 -9.45 21.57
N PHE A 20 5.98 -8.79 20.73
CA PHE A 20 6.40 -7.56 20.06
C PHE A 20 6.82 -6.47 21.04
N ARG A 21 6.02 -6.23 22.10
CA ARG A 21 6.39 -5.24 23.14
C ARG A 21 7.67 -5.60 23.87
N LYS A 22 7.87 -6.89 24.16
CA LYS A 22 9.08 -7.38 24.83
C LYS A 22 10.34 -7.16 23.98
N GLU A 23 10.23 -7.33 22.67
CA GLU A 23 11.38 -7.31 21.76
C GLU A 23 11.68 -5.91 21.19
N PHE A 24 10.65 -5.12 20.87
CA PHE A 24 10.79 -3.83 20.21
C PHE A 24 10.40 -2.63 21.08
N GLY A 25 9.91 -2.85 22.30
CA GLY A 25 9.41 -1.80 23.17
C GLY A 25 7.92 -1.48 22.97
N ASN A 26 7.40 -0.60 23.83
CA ASN A 26 5.98 -0.22 23.84
C ASN A 26 5.62 0.85 22.80
N ASP A 27 6.62 1.58 22.33
CA ASP A 27 6.57 2.68 21.36
C ASP A 27 6.93 2.23 19.93
N ALA A 28 7.03 0.93 19.70
CA ALA A 28 7.35 0.37 18.40
C ALA A 28 6.30 0.73 17.33
N ILE A 29 6.78 1.29 16.22
CA ILE A 29 5.98 1.55 15.01
C ILE A 29 6.21 0.41 14.03
N LEU A 30 5.13 -0.25 13.61
CA LEU A 30 5.20 -1.40 12.71
C LEU A 30 4.90 -0.96 11.28
N ILE A 31 5.80 -1.29 10.35
CA ILE A 31 5.69 -0.86 8.95
C ILE A 31 5.66 -2.08 8.02
N PRO A 32 4.54 -2.82 7.93
CA PRO A 32 4.42 -3.93 6.98
C PRO A 32 4.45 -3.43 5.52
N GLY A 33 5.26 -4.09 4.70
CA GLY A 33 5.28 -3.89 3.25
C GLY A 33 4.16 -4.64 2.53
N SER A 34 3.79 -4.19 1.33
CA SER A 34 2.96 -4.98 0.41
C SER A 34 3.76 -6.15 -0.14
N TRP A 35 3.43 -7.36 0.29
CA TRP A 35 3.90 -8.59 -0.32
C TRP A 35 2.73 -9.25 -1.05
N SER A 36 2.85 -9.40 -2.37
CA SER A 36 1.89 -10.15 -3.18
C SER A 36 2.58 -11.43 -3.66
N ALA A 37 2.57 -12.46 -2.82
CA ALA A 37 2.76 -13.83 -3.28
C ALA A 37 1.40 -14.50 -3.32
N GLY A 38 1.19 -15.36 -4.33
CA GLY A 38 0.08 -16.30 -4.29
C GLY A 38 0.21 -17.21 -3.05
N ASN A 39 -0.88 -17.91 -2.69
CA ASN A 39 -0.82 -18.92 -1.64
C ASN A 39 0.24 -19.95 -2.02
N ILE A 40 1.39 -19.95 -1.33
CA ILE A 40 2.45 -20.92 -1.56
C ILE A 40 1.96 -22.24 -0.96
N LYS A 41 2.02 -23.32 -1.75
CA LYS A 41 1.61 -24.66 -1.29
C LYS A 41 2.34 -24.99 0.01
N TYR A 42 1.60 -25.46 1.01
CA TYR A 42 2.10 -25.79 2.36
C TYR A 42 2.50 -24.61 3.26
N HIS A 43 2.21 -23.36 2.87
CA HIS A 43 2.39 -22.19 3.75
C HIS A 43 1.05 -21.62 4.18
N GLU A 44 0.95 -21.18 5.43
CA GLU A 44 -0.22 -20.46 5.92
C GLU A 44 -0.40 -19.17 5.09
N PRO A 45 -1.64 -18.85 4.67
CA PRO A 45 -1.92 -17.58 4.02
C PRO A 45 -1.45 -16.41 4.87
N ILE A 46 -0.70 -15.49 4.27
CA ILE A 46 -0.17 -14.33 4.98
C ILE A 46 -1.37 -13.48 5.43
N ARG A 47 -1.54 -13.36 6.75
CA ARG A 47 -2.65 -12.62 7.39
C ARG A 47 -2.50 -11.10 7.22
N GLY A 48 -2.52 -10.58 5.99
CA GLY A 48 -2.22 -9.17 5.73
C GLY A 48 -3.15 -8.19 6.47
N VAL A 49 -4.44 -8.20 6.15
CA VAL A 49 -5.41 -7.26 6.75
C VAL A 49 -5.73 -7.63 8.21
N GLY A 50 -5.90 -8.92 8.50
CA GLY A 50 -6.23 -9.42 9.83
C GLY A 50 -5.17 -9.10 10.87
N MET A 51 -3.89 -9.37 10.56
CA MET A 51 -2.78 -9.08 11.47
C MET A 51 -2.64 -7.59 11.74
N ARG A 52 -2.79 -6.74 10.71
CA ARG A 52 -2.76 -5.27 10.91
C ARG A 52 -3.88 -4.81 11.84
N ARG A 53 -5.10 -5.33 11.68
CA ARG A 53 -6.23 -5.00 12.58
C ARG A 53 -5.96 -5.44 14.02
N VAL A 54 -5.37 -6.63 14.20
CA VAL A 54 -4.98 -7.13 15.53
C VAL A 54 -3.94 -6.21 16.17
N LEU A 55 -2.88 -5.85 15.45
CA LEU A 55 -1.82 -4.98 15.96
C LEU A 55 -2.34 -3.58 16.33
N VAL A 56 -3.20 -2.99 15.49
CA VAL A 56 -3.86 -1.72 15.80
C VAL A 56 -4.75 -1.84 17.04
N LYS A 57 -5.53 -2.95 17.17
CA LYS A 57 -6.38 -3.20 18.34
C LYS A 57 -5.57 -3.33 19.63
N GLU A 58 -4.37 -3.90 19.55
CA GLU A 58 -3.43 -4.03 20.69
C GLU A 58 -2.64 -2.73 20.95
N GLY A 59 -2.96 -1.64 20.25
CA GLY A 59 -2.44 -0.29 20.50
C GLY A 59 -1.13 0.04 19.79
N PHE A 60 -0.71 -0.73 18.80
CA PHE A 60 0.47 -0.39 17.98
C PHE A 60 0.12 0.63 16.91
N GLN A 61 1.05 1.55 16.62
CA GLN A 61 0.99 2.38 15.42
C GLN A 61 1.46 1.54 14.22
N VAL A 62 0.60 1.37 13.22
CA VAL A 62 0.86 0.51 12.07
C VAL A 62 0.70 1.28 10.76
N TYR A 63 1.78 1.35 9.97
CA TYR A 63 1.79 2.00 8.66
C TYR A 63 1.97 0.98 7.53
N PHE A 64 1.15 1.05 6.49
CA PHE A 64 1.27 0.13 5.35
C PHE A 64 2.09 0.76 4.21
N LEU A 65 3.23 0.13 3.87
CA LEU A 65 4.04 0.55 2.73
C LEU A 65 3.77 -0.32 1.51
N ASP A 66 2.96 0.20 0.59
CA ASP A 66 2.81 -0.37 -0.74
C ASP A 66 3.97 0.06 -1.67
N GLY A 67 4.52 -0.90 -2.43
CA GLY A 67 5.52 -0.69 -3.48
C GLY A 67 4.98 -0.05 -4.76
N PHE A 68 3.67 0.19 -4.88
CA PHE A 68 3.07 0.80 -6.06
C PHE A 68 3.77 2.10 -6.48
N ARG A 69 4.23 2.13 -7.73
CA ARG A 69 4.96 3.23 -8.40
C ARG A 69 6.24 3.73 -7.73
N THR A 70 6.66 3.15 -6.60
CA THR A 70 7.87 3.56 -5.86
C THR A 70 9.14 3.41 -6.69
N SER A 71 9.21 2.43 -7.59
CA SER A 71 10.36 2.26 -8.50
C SER A 71 10.18 2.93 -9.87
N SER A 72 9.05 3.61 -10.09
CA SER A 72 8.67 4.15 -11.41
C SER A 72 8.61 5.69 -11.43
N LEU A 73 8.69 6.33 -10.26
CA LEU A 73 8.66 7.79 -10.12
C LEU A 73 10.00 8.31 -9.63
N CYS A 74 10.45 9.41 -10.21
CA CYS A 74 11.70 10.06 -9.84
C CYS A 74 11.58 10.70 -8.45
N PRO A 75 12.45 10.35 -7.49
CA PRO A 75 12.39 10.93 -6.15
C PRO A 75 12.77 12.41 -6.15
N SER A 76 13.65 12.88 -7.05
CA SER A 76 14.10 14.29 -7.06
C SER A 76 13.08 15.26 -7.63
N CYS A 77 12.55 15.04 -8.84
CA CYS A 77 11.56 15.97 -9.45
C CYS A 77 10.11 15.62 -9.10
N GLN A 78 9.92 14.56 -8.34
CA GLN A 78 8.67 14.04 -7.79
C GLN A 78 7.61 13.55 -8.78
N ASN A 79 7.43 14.23 -9.91
CA ASN A 79 6.39 13.98 -10.91
C ASN A 79 6.94 13.27 -12.16
N GLY A 80 8.26 13.17 -12.29
CA GLY A 80 8.89 12.55 -13.46
C GLY A 80 8.76 11.03 -13.46
N LYS A 81 8.19 10.47 -14.52
CA LYS A 81 8.22 9.02 -14.77
C LYS A 81 9.62 8.55 -15.14
N LEU A 82 10.00 7.39 -14.63
CA LEU A 82 11.24 6.69 -14.94
C LEU A 82 10.98 5.64 -16.03
N LYS A 83 11.95 5.44 -16.92
CA LYS A 83 11.92 4.38 -17.94
C LYS A 83 13.24 3.62 -18.03
N THR A 84 13.17 2.37 -18.46
CA THR A 84 14.31 1.68 -19.04
C THR A 84 14.74 2.37 -20.33
N PHE A 85 16.04 2.28 -20.63
CA PHE A 85 16.61 2.89 -21.84
C PHE A 85 17.85 2.14 -22.32
N LYS A 86 18.62 1.55 -21.40
CA LYS A 86 19.80 0.76 -21.73
C LYS A 86 19.37 -0.67 -22.05
N LYS A 87 19.82 -1.17 -23.20
CA LYS A 87 19.78 -2.59 -23.55
C LYS A 87 21.15 -3.22 -23.25
N VAL A 88 21.13 -4.46 -22.76
CA VAL A 88 22.34 -5.23 -22.43
C VAL A 88 22.21 -6.63 -23.00
N GLN A 89 23.35 -7.31 -23.18
CA GLN A 89 23.32 -8.74 -23.47
C GLN A 89 22.58 -9.46 -22.34
N ASN A 90 21.76 -10.45 -22.69
CA ASN A 90 20.97 -11.17 -21.73
C ASN A 90 21.88 -11.86 -20.69
N PRO A 91 21.77 -11.51 -19.40
CA PRO A 91 22.62 -12.11 -18.36
C PRO A 91 22.37 -13.62 -18.22
N ARG A 92 21.20 -14.12 -18.65
CA ARG A 92 20.87 -15.54 -18.64
C ARG A 92 21.41 -16.20 -19.90
N THR A 93 22.58 -16.84 -19.79
CA THR A 93 23.29 -17.47 -20.92
C THR A 93 22.41 -18.41 -21.73
N TYR A 94 21.63 -19.27 -21.05
CA TYR A 94 20.70 -20.23 -21.68
C TYR A 94 19.53 -19.58 -22.44
N GLN A 95 19.28 -18.28 -22.25
CA GLN A 95 18.23 -17.55 -22.98
C GLN A 95 18.80 -16.71 -24.14
N ARG A 96 20.13 -16.64 -24.32
CA ARG A 96 20.75 -15.77 -25.31
C ARG A 96 20.45 -16.16 -26.74
N GLU A 97 20.26 -17.45 -27.01
CA GLU A 97 19.90 -17.93 -28.36
C GLU A 97 18.55 -17.36 -28.81
N LYS A 98 17.55 -17.37 -27.93
CA LYS A 98 16.20 -16.86 -28.22
C LYS A 98 16.05 -15.35 -27.98
N TYR A 99 16.72 -14.83 -26.96
CA TYR A 99 16.64 -13.44 -26.51
C TYR A 99 18.05 -12.92 -26.17
N PRO A 100 18.86 -12.56 -27.18
CA PRO A 100 20.26 -12.18 -26.98
C PRO A 100 20.42 -10.85 -26.24
N ILE A 101 19.47 -9.94 -26.40
CA ILE A 101 19.49 -8.58 -25.84
C ILE A 101 18.22 -8.36 -25.04
N THR A 102 18.37 -7.79 -23.83
CA THR A 102 17.25 -7.46 -22.94
C THR A 102 17.37 -6.05 -22.38
N ASP A 103 16.26 -5.53 -21.87
CA ASP A 103 16.23 -4.24 -21.19
C ASP A 103 16.94 -4.34 -19.83
N HIS A 104 17.83 -3.41 -19.55
CA HIS A 104 18.48 -3.30 -18.25
C HIS A 104 17.57 -2.58 -17.25
N HIS A 105 16.72 -3.34 -16.55
CA HIS A 105 15.72 -2.82 -15.62
C HIS A 105 16.30 -2.18 -14.35
N GLY A 106 17.58 -2.43 -14.01
CA GLY A 106 18.22 -1.88 -12.82
C GLY A 106 18.58 -0.40 -12.94
N LEU A 107 18.74 0.11 -14.16
CA LEU A 107 19.14 1.49 -14.44
C LEU A 107 18.02 2.22 -15.19
N LEU A 108 17.51 3.28 -14.58
CA LEU A 108 16.37 4.03 -15.09
C LEU A 108 16.77 5.46 -15.43
N ARG A 109 16.12 6.03 -16.45
CA ARG A 109 16.26 7.43 -16.85
C ARG A 109 14.97 8.19 -16.57
N CYS A 110 15.10 9.39 -16.01
CA CYS A 110 13.97 10.31 -15.84
C CYS A 110 13.52 10.93 -17.18
N LYS A 111 12.21 10.96 -17.43
CA LYS A 111 11.60 11.62 -18.60
C LYS A 111 11.36 13.12 -18.41
N ASN A 112 11.36 13.62 -17.17
CA ASN A 112 11.04 15.03 -16.90
C ASN A 112 12.15 15.94 -17.41
N GLN A 113 11.81 16.89 -18.29
CA GLN A 113 12.73 17.86 -18.87
C GLN A 113 13.48 18.70 -17.84
N GLN A 114 12.88 19.02 -16.69
CA GLN A 114 13.58 19.73 -15.61
C GLN A 114 14.76 18.90 -15.08
N CYS A 115 14.60 17.58 -14.94
CA CYS A 115 15.70 16.67 -14.60
C CYS A 115 16.71 16.45 -15.73
N LEU A 116 16.41 16.87 -16.96
CA LEU A 116 17.34 16.88 -18.09
C LEU A 116 18.17 18.17 -18.14
N LYS A 117 17.59 19.30 -17.70
CA LYS A 117 18.25 20.63 -17.73
C LYS A 117 19.20 20.86 -16.56
N VAL A 118 18.89 20.35 -15.37
CA VAL A 118 19.70 20.56 -14.15
C VAL A 118 21.13 20.01 -14.27
N VAL A 119 21.36 19.03 -15.15
CA VAL A 119 22.69 18.45 -15.31
C VAL A 119 23.50 19.15 -16.42
N THR A 120 22.85 19.97 -17.27
CA THR A 120 23.55 20.78 -18.29
C THR A 120 24.14 22.09 -17.75
N SER A 121 23.74 22.55 -16.56
CA SER A 121 24.22 23.81 -15.98
C SER A 121 25.51 23.69 -15.15
N THR A 122 26.10 22.50 -15.05
CA THR A 122 27.29 22.23 -14.22
C THR A 122 28.54 21.82 -15.00
N ILE A 123 28.47 21.73 -16.34
CA ILE A 123 29.65 21.39 -17.16
C ILE A 123 29.76 22.43 -18.26
N GLU A 124 30.83 23.21 -18.19
CA GLU A 124 31.18 24.25 -19.15
C GLU A 124 31.25 23.69 -20.57
N ALA A 125 30.74 24.52 -21.47
CA ALA A 125 30.71 24.43 -22.92
C ALA A 125 31.77 23.54 -23.59
N THR A 126 31.44 22.28 -23.88
CA THR A 126 31.82 21.60 -25.14
C THR A 126 31.03 20.30 -25.29
N ALA A 127 30.24 20.17 -26.36
CA ALA A 127 29.28 19.10 -26.67
C ALA A 127 27.96 19.08 -25.83
N LYS A 128 26.91 19.73 -26.35
CA LYS A 128 25.54 19.75 -25.79
C LYS A 128 24.86 18.37 -25.90
N ALA A 129 25.22 17.43 -25.05
CA ALA A 129 24.39 16.26 -24.79
C ALA A 129 23.48 16.56 -23.58
N PRO A 130 22.14 16.40 -23.67
CA PRO A 130 21.27 16.59 -22.53
C PRO A 130 21.58 15.54 -21.47
N LEU A 131 22.25 15.96 -20.40
CA LEU A 131 22.60 15.08 -19.30
C LEU A 131 21.32 14.74 -18.53
N CYS A 132 20.96 13.46 -18.56
CA CYS A 132 19.74 12.97 -17.96
C CYS A 132 20.03 12.48 -16.54
N ARG A 133 19.16 12.77 -15.58
CA ARG A 133 19.26 12.09 -14.28
C ARG A 133 18.96 10.60 -14.42
N PHE A 134 19.92 9.79 -14.00
CA PHE A 134 19.81 8.34 -13.92
C PHE A 134 19.58 7.89 -12.49
N TRP A 135 18.93 6.75 -12.34
CA TRP A 135 18.65 6.15 -11.05
C TRP A 135 18.86 4.65 -11.08
N ASN A 136 19.48 4.12 -10.03
CA ASN A 136 19.31 2.72 -9.69
C ASN A 136 17.85 2.49 -9.24
N ARG A 137 17.21 1.44 -9.75
CA ARG A 137 15.80 1.14 -9.50
C ARG A 137 15.50 0.86 -8.02
N ALA A 138 16.38 0.14 -7.33
CA ALA A 138 16.22 -0.14 -5.90
C ALA A 138 16.37 1.13 -5.07
N MET A 139 17.39 1.95 -5.39
CA MET A 139 17.58 3.26 -4.74
C MET A 139 16.36 4.17 -4.92
N THR A 140 15.77 4.17 -6.11
CA THR A 140 14.52 4.90 -6.39
C THR A 140 13.40 4.47 -5.44
N ALA A 141 13.19 3.15 -5.31
CA ALA A 141 12.16 2.60 -4.45
C ALA A 141 12.39 2.99 -2.99
N THR A 142 13.62 2.82 -2.48
CA THR A 142 14.00 3.18 -1.11
C THR A 142 13.78 4.66 -0.80
N LEU A 143 14.20 5.56 -1.70
CA LEU A 143 13.99 7.00 -1.52
C LEU A 143 12.51 7.38 -1.50
N ASN A 144 11.71 6.73 -2.35
CA ASN A 144 10.26 6.96 -2.36
C ASN A 144 9.57 6.34 -1.13
N PHE A 145 10.02 5.18 -0.63
CA PHE A 145 9.54 4.63 0.64
C PHE A 145 9.82 5.58 1.81
N ARG A 146 11.02 6.15 1.89
CA ARG A 146 11.35 7.18 2.88
C ARG A 146 10.40 8.36 2.80
N HIS A 147 10.12 8.84 1.59
CA HIS A 147 9.16 9.93 1.40
C HIS A 147 7.74 9.56 1.86
N ILE A 148 7.26 8.37 1.53
CA ILE A 148 5.95 7.89 1.98
C ILE A 148 5.92 7.82 3.52
N LEU A 149 6.95 7.23 4.13
CA LEU A 149 7.00 7.08 5.58
C LEU A 149 6.99 8.43 6.30
N PHE A 150 7.73 9.42 5.80
CA PHE A 150 7.71 10.76 6.39
C PHE A 150 6.36 11.44 6.26
N SER A 151 5.67 11.30 5.12
CA SER A 151 4.31 11.82 4.98
C SER A 151 3.31 11.13 5.90
N LEU A 152 3.43 9.81 6.07
CA LEU A 152 2.62 9.05 7.03
C LEU A 152 2.89 9.49 8.48
N ARG A 153 4.15 9.78 8.84
CA ARG A 153 4.45 10.26 10.20
C ARG A 153 4.02 11.69 10.45
N ALA A 154 4.00 12.54 9.42
CA ALA A 154 3.64 13.94 9.56
C ALA A 154 2.11 14.16 9.57
N ASN A 155 1.41 13.48 8.67
CA ASN A 155 0.01 13.77 8.37
C ASN A 155 -0.89 12.52 8.38
N ASP A 156 -0.37 11.33 8.71
CA ASP A 156 -1.04 10.03 8.55
C ASP A 156 -1.55 9.76 7.11
N GLU A 157 -0.99 10.47 6.14
CA GLU A 157 -1.42 10.43 4.74
C GLU A 157 -0.31 9.94 3.80
N ARG A 158 -0.72 9.11 2.83
CA ARG A 158 0.15 8.67 1.74
C ARG A 158 0.12 9.73 0.62
N PRO A 159 1.28 10.17 0.10
CA PRO A 159 1.30 11.12 -1.01
C PRO A 159 0.56 10.58 -2.23
N GLY A 160 -0.36 11.38 -2.78
CA GLY A 160 -1.28 10.95 -3.85
C GLY A 160 -0.59 10.35 -5.08
N ARG A 161 0.64 10.76 -5.40
CA ARG A 161 1.43 10.18 -6.51
C ARG A 161 1.75 8.69 -6.35
N PHE A 162 1.75 8.19 -5.12
CA PHE A 162 1.96 6.79 -4.77
C PHE A 162 0.67 6.05 -4.42
N CYS A 163 -0.48 6.71 -4.51
CA CYS A 163 -1.78 6.06 -4.38
C CYS A 163 -2.16 5.42 -5.71
N ILE A 164 -2.74 4.22 -5.63
CA ILE A 164 -3.51 3.66 -6.73
C ILE A 164 -4.72 4.58 -6.83
N SER A 165 -4.86 5.34 -7.91
CA SER A 165 -5.93 6.33 -8.08
C SER A 165 -7.24 5.77 -7.56
N GLU A 166 -7.93 6.53 -6.70
CA GLU A 166 -9.30 6.19 -6.33
C GLU A 166 -10.08 5.99 -7.63
N LYS A 167 -10.73 4.84 -7.77
CA LYS A 167 -11.90 4.78 -8.65
C LYS A 167 -12.77 5.96 -8.24
N PRO A 168 -13.38 6.71 -9.18
CA PRO A 168 -14.22 7.84 -8.83
C PRO A 168 -15.19 7.37 -7.75
N LEU A 169 -15.27 8.14 -6.67
CA LEU A 169 -16.23 7.97 -5.59
C LEU A 169 -17.55 7.60 -6.25
N SER A 170 -18.01 6.37 -6.02
CA SER A 170 -19.33 5.95 -6.47
C SER A 170 -20.34 6.84 -5.77
N THR A 171 -20.74 7.92 -6.45
CA THR A 171 -21.91 8.71 -6.11
C THR A 171 -23.10 7.79 -6.26
N GLY A 172 -23.63 7.31 -5.14
CA GLY A 172 -24.86 6.52 -5.12
C GLY A 172 -24.88 5.40 -4.10
N SER A 173 -24.60 5.68 -2.82
CA SER A 173 -25.25 4.90 -1.78
C SER A 173 -26.73 5.28 -1.79
N LYS A 174 -27.54 4.58 -2.60
CA LYS A 174 -28.98 4.55 -2.36
C LYS A 174 -29.18 3.79 -1.05
N ARG A 175 -29.22 4.53 0.06
CA ARG A 175 -29.96 4.09 1.25
C ARG A 175 -31.36 3.72 0.74
N LYS A 176 -31.68 2.43 0.75
CA LYS A 176 -33.08 2.00 0.74
C LYS A 176 -33.69 2.52 2.03
N ASN A 177 -34.36 3.67 1.95
CA ASN A 177 -35.34 4.06 2.96
C ASN A 177 -36.41 2.97 2.94
N ILE A 178 -36.46 2.17 4.00
CA ILE A 178 -37.66 1.39 4.32
C ILE A 178 -38.68 2.44 4.76
N SER A 179 -39.60 2.80 3.88
CA SER A 179 -40.78 3.54 4.29
C SER A 179 -41.67 2.58 5.09
N SER A 180 -41.71 2.76 6.40
CA SER A 180 -42.80 2.25 7.22
C SER A 180 -44.06 3.06 6.90
N THR A 181 -44.92 2.52 6.05
CA THR A 181 -46.30 3.00 5.89
C THR A 181 -47.10 2.58 7.14
N PRO A 182 -47.90 3.46 7.76
CA PRO A 182 -48.64 3.12 8.97
C PRO A 182 -49.85 2.25 8.61
N ALA A 183 -49.90 1.03 9.16
CA ALA A 183 -51.07 0.18 9.06
C ALA A 183 -52.12 0.63 10.09
N SER A 184 -53.22 1.12 9.54
CA SER A 184 -54.58 1.26 10.09
C SER A 184 -54.82 0.71 11.50
N THR A 185 -55.17 1.62 12.41
CA THR A 185 -55.89 1.34 13.65
C THR A 185 -57.28 0.77 13.36
N SER A 186 -57.48 -0.52 13.65
CA SER A 186 -58.79 -1.09 13.93
C SER A 186 -58.87 -1.45 15.42
N ARG A 187 -59.86 -0.86 16.08
CA ARG A 187 -60.20 -0.98 17.51
C ARG A 187 -60.79 -2.37 17.78
N PRO A 188 -60.31 -3.13 18.79
CA PRO A 188 -61.12 -4.15 19.43
C PRO A 188 -61.92 -3.53 20.58
N THR A 189 -63.21 -3.82 20.58
CA THR A 189 -64.23 -3.42 21.55
C THR A 189 -63.94 -3.93 22.97
N LYS A 190 -64.06 -3.03 23.95
CA LYS A 190 -64.20 -3.37 25.38
C LYS A 190 -65.41 -4.29 25.55
N ARG A 191 -65.20 -5.45 26.20
CA ARG A 191 -66.21 -6.10 27.03
C ARG A 191 -65.73 -6.08 28.48
N SER A 192 -66.68 -5.79 29.36
CA SER A 192 -66.49 -5.41 30.75
C SER A 192 -66.67 -6.59 31.71
N ASN A 193 -66.14 -6.39 32.92
CA ASN A 193 -66.54 -6.95 34.23
C ASN A 193 -65.80 -8.21 34.75
N ASN A 194 -64.84 -7.98 35.67
CA ASN A 194 -64.88 -8.25 37.14
C ASN A 194 -65.30 -9.65 37.68
N PRO A 195 -65.03 -9.97 38.97
CA PRO A 195 -63.76 -10.39 39.54
C PRO A 195 -63.89 -11.75 40.30
N LEU A 196 -62.77 -12.37 40.65
CA LEU A 196 -62.55 -13.19 41.87
C LEU A 196 -61.08 -13.62 41.91
#